data_AF-A0A357T4D1-F1
#
_entry.id   AF-A0A357T4D1-F1
#
_cell.length_a   1.000
_cell.length_b   1.000
_cell.length_c   1.000
_cell.angle_alpha   90.00
_cell.angle_beta   90.00
_cell.angle_gamma   90.00
#
_symmetry.space_group_name_H-M   'P 1'
#
loop_
_entity.id
_entity.type
_entity.pdbx_description
1 polymer ?
#
loop_
_entity_poly.entity_id
_entity_poly.type
_entity_poly.pdbx_seq_one_letter_code
_entity_poly.pdbx_strand_id
1 'polypeptide(L)'
;GMSDTAFGYWTGLSIDNTAEAVATGFAFSEAAGNIATIVKLSRNALMGLVVLIMALYYARQGITGQVQNKAVFLWSRLPKFLIGFLAFSLLATVGFITPG
;
A
#
# COMPACT_ATOMS: atom_id res chain seq x y z
N GLY A 1 18.86 15.07 -20.78
CA GLY A 1 18.47 14.00 -19.84
C GLY A 1 17.26 14.44 -19.05
N MET A 2 16.59 13.52 -18.35
CA MET A 2 15.56 13.88 -17.37
C MET A 2 16.19 14.55 -16.15
N SER A 3 15.43 15.40 -15.46
CA SER A 3 15.82 15.87 -14.13
C SER A 3 15.64 14.75 -13.10
N ASP A 4 16.40 14.81 -12.01
CA ASP A 4 16.32 13.89 -10.88
C ASP A 4 14.88 13.71 -10.38
N THR A 5 14.15 14.82 -10.27
CA THR A 5 12.74 14.83 -9.87
C THR A 5 11.86 14.06 -10.85
N ALA A 6 11.98 14.36 -12.14
CA ALA A 6 11.20 13.66 -13.15
C ALA A 6 11.55 12.17 -13.16
N PHE A 7 12.83 11.82 -12.99
CA PHE A 7 13.29 10.43 -13.02
C PHE A 7 12.81 9.65 -11.80
N GLY A 8 12.85 10.26 -10.62
CA GLY A 8 12.29 9.68 -9.39
C GLY A 8 10.79 9.38 -9.51
N TYR A 9 9.99 10.29 -10.06
CA TYR A 9 8.57 10.03 -10.31
C TYR A 9 8.37 8.92 -11.34
N TRP A 10 9.09 8.96 -12.46
CA TRP A 10 8.97 7.96 -13.50
C TRP A 10 9.28 6.56 -12.99
N THR A 11 10.43 6.37 -12.31
CA THR A 11 10.80 5.04 -11.79
C THR A 11 9.82 4.58 -10.69
N GLY A 12 9.41 5.47 -9.80
CA GLY A 12 8.47 5.15 -8.71
C GLY A 12 7.06 4.80 -9.19
N LEU A 13 6.61 5.36 -10.32
CA LEU A 13 5.29 5.12 -10.89
C LEU A 13 5.26 3.99 -11.92
N SER A 14 6.30 3.85 -12.75
CA SER A 14 6.31 2.95 -13.90
C SER A 14 6.82 1.54 -13.58
N ILE A 15 7.72 1.38 -12.62
CA ILE A 15 8.25 0.07 -12.24
C ILE A 15 7.35 -0.52 -11.16
N ASP A 16 6.80 -1.72 -11.33
CA ASP A 16 5.86 -2.29 -10.37
C ASP A 16 6.49 -2.77 -9.06
N ASN A 17 7.68 -3.38 -9.13
CA ASN A 17 8.40 -3.87 -7.96
C ASN A 17 9.06 -2.71 -7.18
N THR A 18 8.83 -2.62 -5.87
CA THR A 18 9.37 -1.55 -5.02
C THR A 18 10.89 -1.57 -4.97
N ALA A 19 11.52 -2.74 -4.80
CA ALA A 19 12.97 -2.83 -4.68
C ALA A 19 13.67 -2.37 -5.97
N GLU A 20 13.18 -2.84 -7.12
CA GLU A 20 13.70 -2.44 -8.44
C GLU A 20 13.48 -0.95 -8.72
N ALA A 21 12.30 -0.40 -8.39
CA ALA A 21 11.98 1.01 -8.60
C ALA A 21 12.93 1.92 -7.82
N VAL A 22 13.17 1.58 -6.56
CA VAL A 22 14.06 2.32 -5.66
C VAL A 22 15.51 2.18 -6.12
N ALA A 23 15.97 0.96 -6.42
CA ALA A 23 17.32 0.72 -6.93
C ALA A 23 17.60 1.47 -8.23
N THR A 24 16.63 1.48 -9.16
CA THR A 24 16.72 2.21 -10.43
C THR A 24 16.81 3.73 -10.20
N GLY A 25 16.05 4.26 -9.23
CA GLY A 25 16.14 5.67 -8.84
C GLY A 25 17.51 6.04 -8.29
N PHE A 26 18.03 5.25 -7.34
CA PHE A 26 19.36 5.48 -6.77
C PHE A 26 20.50 5.27 -7.77
N ALA A 27 20.32 4.38 -8.76
CA ALA A 27 21.28 4.22 -9.85
C ALA A 27 21.37 5.47 -10.75
N PHE A 28 20.32 6.30 -10.78
CA PHE A 28 20.33 7.59 -11.48
C PHE A 28 20.91 8.72 -10.61
N SER A 29 20.34 8.93 -9.42
CA SER A 29 20.87 9.85 -8.42
C SER A 29 20.25 9.62 -7.03
N GLU A 30 20.88 10.16 -5.99
CA GLU A 30 20.34 10.08 -4.62
C GLU A 30 18.98 10.80 -4.49
N ALA A 31 18.83 11.97 -5.11
CA ALA A 31 17.58 12.70 -5.13
C ALA A 31 16.46 11.91 -5.85
N ALA A 32 16.77 11.29 -7.00
CA ALA A 32 15.81 10.48 -7.73
C ALA A 32 15.40 9.22 -6.94
N GLY A 33 16.35 8.55 -6.27
CA GLY A 33 16.07 7.40 -5.40
C GLY A 33 15.17 7.73 -4.22
N ASN A 34 15.38 8.89 -3.57
CA ASN A 34 14.53 9.36 -2.48
C ASN A 34 13.10 9.65 -2.96
N ILE A 35 12.95 10.31 -4.11
CA ILE A 35 11.63 10.60 -4.71
C ILE A 35 10.92 9.30 -5.10
N ALA A 36 11.62 8.36 -5.74
CA ALA A 36 11.09 7.05 -6.08
C ALA A 36 10.55 6.29 -4.86
N THR A 37 11.30 6.35 -3.76
CA THR A 37 10.95 5.71 -2.49
C THR A 37 9.67 6.32 -1.91
N ILE A 38 9.58 7.65 -1.85
CA ILE A 38 8.38 8.35 -1.36
C ILE A 38 7.17 7.97 -2.21
N VAL A 39 7.27 8.06 -3.54
CA VAL A 39 6.19 7.72 -4.47
C VAL A 39 5.70 6.28 -4.24
N LYS A 40 6.62 5.33 -4.09
CA LYS A 40 6.28 3.92 -3.83
C LYS A 40 5.60 3.70 -2.49
N LEU A 41 6.12 4.31 -1.42
CA LEU A 41 5.53 4.20 -0.09
C LEU A 41 4.13 4.82 -0.06
N SER A 42 3.95 5.99 -0.68
CA SER A 42 2.63 6.62 -0.81
C SER A 42 1.64 5.73 -1.56
N ARG A 43 2.04 5.12 -2.69
CA ARG A 43 1.20 4.16 -3.41
C ARG A 43 0.82 2.99 -2.51
N ASN A 44 1.79 2.35 -1.86
CA ASN A 44 1.55 1.18 -1.01
C ASN A 44 0.64 1.51 0.19
N ALA A 45 0.82 2.67 0.83
CA ALA A 45 -0.02 3.11 1.93
C ALA A 45 -1.47 3.40 1.49
N LEU A 46 -1.66 3.99 0.31
CA LEU A 46 -2.97 4.37 -0.21
C LEU A 46 -3.71 3.25 -0.94
N MET A 47 -3.02 2.18 -1.36
CA MET A 47 -3.65 1.08 -2.11
C MET A 47 -4.86 0.48 -1.39
N GLY A 48 -4.77 0.25 -0.08
CA GLY A 48 -5.90 -0.26 0.70
C GLY A 48 -7.13 0.65 0.65
N LEU A 49 -6.92 1.97 0.73
CA LEU A 49 -7.98 2.97 0.65
C LEU A 49 -8.61 3.02 -0.74
N VAL A 50 -7.78 3.04 -1.79
CA VAL A 50 -8.25 3.06 -3.19
C VAL A 50 -9.07 1.80 -3.51
N VAL A 51 -8.59 0.62 -3.09
CA VAL A 51 -9.31 -0.65 -3.28
C VAL A 51 -10.65 -0.62 -2.54
N LEU A 52 -10.71 -0.10 -1.32
CA LEU A 52 -11.97 0.03 -0.57
C LEU A 52 -12.97 0.95 -1.29
N ILE A 53 -12.53 2.11 -1.76
CA ILE A 53 -13.38 3.06 -2.51
C ILE A 53 -13.92 2.38 -3.78
N MET A 54 -13.05 1.69 -4.54
CA MET A 54 -13.43 0.96 -5.75
C MET A 54 -14.42 -0.16 -5.44
N ALA A 55 -14.20 -0.94 -4.37
CA ALA A 55 -15.10 -2.01 -3.95
C ALA A 55 -16.50 -1.46 -3.60
N LEU A 56 -16.58 -0.35 -2.87
CA LEU A 56 -17.85 0.31 -2.56
C LEU A 56 -18.53 0.86 -3.82
N TYR A 57 -17.77 1.46 -4.74
CA TYR A 57 -18.29 1.96 -6.01
C TYR A 57 -18.91 0.86 -6.87
N TYR A 58 -18.24 -0.29 -7.03
CA TYR A 58 -18.78 -1.43 -7.78
C TYR A 58 -19.95 -2.12 -7.06
N ALA A 59 -19.91 -2.23 -5.73
CA ALA A 59 -21.03 -2.76 -4.96
C ALA A 59 -22.31 -1.94 -5.15
N ARG A 60 -22.19 -0.61 -5.31
CA ARG A 60 -23.34 0.28 -5.57
C ARG A 60 -23.89 0.15 -6.99
N GLN A 61 -23.08 -0.27 -7.97
CA GLN A 61 -23.53 -0.49 -9.34
C GLN A 61 -24.25 -1.83 -9.55
N GLY A 62 -24.35 -2.68 -8.53
CA GLY A 62 -24.99 -4.00 -8.65
C GLY A 62 -24.19 -5.01 -9.48
N ILE A 63 -22.95 -4.69 -9.85
CA ILE A 63 -22.03 -5.57 -10.61
C ILE A 63 -21.48 -6.70 -9.72
N THR A 64 -21.64 -6.59 -8.41
CA THR A 64 -21.28 -7.65 -7.46
C THR A 64 -22.31 -8.78 -7.52
N GLY A 65 -21.90 -9.98 -7.90
CA GLY A 65 -22.72 -11.19 -7.79
C GLY A 65 -23.28 -11.36 -6.37
N GLN A 66 -24.41 -12.07 -6.23
CA GLN A 66 -25.09 -12.23 -4.93
C GLN A 66 -24.16 -12.90 -3.91
N VAL A 67 -23.46 -12.10 -3.09
CA VAL A 67 -22.68 -12.59 -1.96
C VAL A 67 -23.68 -12.92 -0.85
N GLN A 68 -24.06 -14.19 -0.74
CA GLN A 68 -25.00 -14.67 0.28
C GLN A 68 -24.55 -14.32 1.70
N ASN A 69 -23.24 -14.42 1.98
CA ASN A 69 -22.68 -14.10 3.29
C ASN A 69 -21.46 -13.16 3.20
N LYS A 70 -21.73 -11.86 3.40
CA LYS A 70 -20.71 -10.79 3.33
C LYS A 70 -19.62 -10.96 4.39
N ALA A 71 -19.94 -11.48 5.58
CA ALA A 71 -18.99 -11.64 6.67
C ALA A 71 -17.96 -12.75 6.37
N VAL A 72 -18.42 -13.90 5.87
CA VAL A 72 -17.54 -15.01 5.48
C VAL A 72 -16.66 -14.63 4.28
N PHE A 73 -17.23 -13.93 3.31
CA PHE A 73 -16.48 -13.40 2.17
C PHE A 73 -15.35 -12.46 2.62
N LEU A 74 -15.65 -11.51 3.52
CA LEU A 74 -14.64 -10.59 4.03
C LEU A 74 -13.56 -11.31 4.85
N TRP A 75 -13.95 -12.27 5.70
CA TRP A 75 -13.02 -13.06 6.51
C TRP A 75 -12.06 -13.92 5.68
N SER A 76 -12.51 -14.44 4.53
CA SER A 76 -11.67 -15.24 3.63
C SER A 76 -10.71 -14.39 2.78
N ARG A 77 -11.06 -13.13 2.49
CA ARG A 77 -10.25 -12.21 1.69
C ARG A 77 -9.28 -11.38 2.54
N LEU A 78 -9.60 -11.13 3.80
CA LEU A 78 -8.74 -10.39 4.71
C LEU A 78 -7.48 -11.20 5.01
N PRO A 79 -6.27 -10.64 4.80
CA PRO A 79 -5.04 -11.28 5.23
C PRO A 79 -5.04 -11.47 6.75
N LYS A 80 -4.98 -12.72 7.22
CA LYS A 80 -5.06 -13.04 8.66
C LYS A 80 -3.96 -12.35 9.49
N PHE A 81 -2.80 -12.06 8.87
CA PHE A 81 -1.70 -11.33 9.53
C PHE A 81 -2.10 -9.91 9.97
N LEU A 82 -3.04 -9.26 9.26
CA LEU A 82 -3.47 -7.89 9.54
C LEU A 82 -4.13 -7.79 10.93
N ILE A 83 -4.86 -8.83 11.35
CA ILE A 83 -5.48 -8.90 12.67
C ILE A 83 -4.41 -8.94 13.75
N GLY A 84 -3.39 -9.78 13.57
CA GLY A 84 -2.24 -9.84 14.49
C GLY A 84 -1.53 -8.49 14.56
N PHE A 85 -1.24 -7.88 13.41
CA PHE A 85 -0.64 -6.55 13.34
C PHE A 85 -1.46 -5.49 14.10
N LEU A 86 -2.78 -5.44 13.89
CA LEU A 86 -3.66 -4.49 14.59
C LEU A 86 -3.69 -4.76 16.10
N ALA A 87 -3.73 -6.03 16.51
CA ALA A 87 -3.68 -6.40 17.93
C ALA A 87 -2.36 -5.93 18.57
N PHE A 88 -1.22 -6.21 17.94
CA PHE A 88 0.09 -5.75 18.43
C PHE A 88 0.22 -4.22 18.42
N SER A 89 -0.29 -3.55 17.39
CA SER A 89 -0.31 -2.09 17.30
C SER A 89 -1.14 -1.46 18.43
N LEU A 90 -2.30 -2.03 18.74
CA LEU A 90 -3.13 -1.59 19.86
C LEU A 90 -2.43 -1.84 21.19
N LEU A 91 -1.83 -3.03 21.39
CA LEU A 91 -1.05 -3.35 22.59
C LEU A 91 0.13 -2.39 22.80
N ALA A 92 0.83 -2.02 21.72
CA ALA A 92 1.86 -1.00 21.76
C ALA A 92 1.28 0.38 22.12
N THR A 93 0.15 0.74 21.51
CA THR A 93 -0.51 2.04 21.71
C THR A 93 -1.03 2.22 23.14
N VAL A 94 -1.55 1.16 23.78
CA VAL A 94 -2.02 1.21 25.18
C VAL A 94 -0.89 1.07 26.20
N GLY A 95 0.37 1.03 25.76
CA GLY A 95 1.54 0.96 26.64
C GLY A 95 1.82 -0.42 27.24
N PHE A 96 1.19 -1.47 26.72
CA PHE A 96 1.46 -2.84 27.16
C PHE A 96 2.83 -3.34 26.70
N ILE A 97 3.37 -2.73 25.63
CA ILE A 97 4.74 -2.95 25.16
C ILE A 97 5.60 -1.79 25.65
N THR A 98 6.41 -2.01 26.67
CA THR A 98 7.40 -1.03 27.13
C THR A 98 8.59 -1.03 26.16
N PRO A 99 9.04 0.13 25.65
CA PRO A 99 10.32 0.21 24.95
C PRO A 99 11.42 -0.17 25.93
N GLY A 100 12.17 -1.22 25.63
CA GLY A 100 13.40 -1.57 26.35
C GLY A 100 14.55 -0.65 25.99
#